data_AF-A0A9X5BEM4-F1
#
_entry.id   AF-A0A9X5BEM4-F1
#
_cell.length_a   1.000
_cell.length_b   1.000
_cell.length_c   1.000
_cell.angle_alpha   90.00
_cell.angle_beta   90.00
_cell.angle_gamma   90.00
#
_symmetry.space_group_name_H-M   'P 1'
#
loop_
_entity.id
_entity.type
_entity.pdbx_description
1 polymer ?
#
loop_
_entity_poly.entity_id
_entity_poly.type
_entity_poly.pdbx_seq_one_letter_code
_entity_poly.pdbx_strand_id
1 'polypeptide(L)'
;MKLIKKCPVFVLLLSTGLLFTLIALGGKNTIYASQEYDPITTPLLSVMFTAANDEIYPWQMFLNQNTPVMAQGPDTDKMNPEETDSDGQGEIQENTSSGDADGIGEESETEAGEASDALDEGEKPEEKAQENTANMGLGAGAVGADALRSASESLKEEASFERLPPLRESTHEEYINHVSADIYGDAGVIRAASYPFGTVDDSYFDDALFIGDSRLVGLKEYTDLSEHADFCCETSLTIYKALEEKFSDIGTVPEALENKDYTKIYMMLGINELGRGTTEDFMAKYTEVVDTLRELEPDAKIIIMGIMHVSGQKSSSDAIFNNGNINARNNAIATLADNKNIFYIDVNEVVCDEEGNLNEEYTFDQIHLLGARNDLVKQFLLEHGVTE
;
A
#
# COMPACT_ATOMS: atom_id res chain seq x y z
N MET A 1 19.70 37.05 -25.49
CA MET A 1 18.26 36.65 -25.49
C MET A 1 17.80 35.77 -26.67
N LYS A 2 18.58 35.54 -27.75
CA LYS A 2 18.17 34.65 -28.86
C LYS A 2 18.36 33.14 -28.61
N LEU A 3 19.20 32.73 -27.65
CA LEU A 3 19.40 31.33 -27.27
C LEU A 3 18.23 30.76 -26.44
N ILE A 4 17.60 31.60 -25.62
CA ILE A 4 16.55 31.18 -24.68
C ILE A 4 15.28 30.68 -25.40
N LYS A 5 14.99 31.22 -26.60
CA LYS A 5 13.81 30.83 -27.39
C LYS A 5 14.05 29.63 -28.31
N LYS A 6 15.30 29.20 -28.52
CA LYS A 6 15.64 28.13 -29.48
C LYS A 6 15.85 26.76 -28.83
N CYS A 7 16.19 26.72 -27.54
CA CYS A 7 16.46 25.48 -26.80
C CYS A 7 15.87 25.54 -25.39
N PRO A 8 14.53 25.47 -25.22
CA PRO A 8 13.89 25.57 -23.91
C PRO A 8 14.36 24.49 -22.93
N VAL A 9 14.58 23.26 -23.40
CA VAL A 9 15.12 22.15 -22.60
C VAL A 9 16.53 22.44 -22.10
N PHE A 10 17.40 23.01 -22.94
CA PHE A 10 18.77 23.36 -22.54
C PHE A 10 18.80 24.46 -21.48
N VAL A 11 17.91 25.45 -21.59
CA VAL A 11 17.77 26.49 -20.56
C VAL A 11 17.23 25.91 -19.26
N LEU A 12 16.25 25.01 -19.33
CA LEU A 12 15.71 24.32 -18.17
C LEU A 12 16.81 23.52 -17.46
N LEU A 13 17.59 22.73 -18.20
CA LEU A 13 18.72 21.95 -17.66
C LEU A 13 19.80 22.83 -17.02
N LEU A 14 20.15 23.96 -17.67
CA LEU A 14 21.09 24.90 -17.08
C LEU A 14 20.55 25.56 -15.81
N SER A 15 19.27 25.94 -15.79
CA SER A 15 18.64 26.57 -14.63
C SER A 15 18.49 25.62 -13.45
N THR A 16 18.12 24.36 -13.70
CA THR A 16 17.97 23.32 -12.68
C THR A 16 19.34 22.90 -12.13
N GLY A 17 20.35 22.73 -12.99
CA GLY A 17 21.72 22.48 -12.56
C GLY A 17 22.28 23.61 -11.68
N LEU A 18 22.02 24.88 -12.03
CA LEU A 18 22.42 26.03 -11.21
C LEU A 18 21.68 26.05 -9.86
N LEU A 19 20.37 25.78 -9.85
CA LEU A 19 19.54 25.73 -8.66
C LEU A 19 20.05 24.66 -7.68
N PHE A 20 20.28 23.44 -8.16
CA PHE A 20 20.79 22.35 -7.33
C PHE A 20 22.22 22.63 -6.82
N THR A 21 23.06 23.27 -7.63
CA THR A 21 24.40 23.70 -7.16
C THR A 21 24.31 24.71 -6.01
N LEU A 22 23.34 25.64 -6.04
CA LEU A 22 23.10 26.60 -4.96
C LEU A 22 22.56 25.92 -3.69
N ILE A 23 21.67 24.94 -3.85
CA ILE A 23 21.13 24.15 -2.74
C ILE A 23 22.24 23.32 -2.08
N ALA A 24 23.05 22.62 -2.87
CA ALA A 24 24.21 21.87 -2.40
C ALA A 24 25.19 22.79 -1.63
N LEU A 25 25.43 24.01 -2.14
CA LEU A 25 26.26 25.00 -1.47
C LEU A 25 25.67 25.45 -0.11
N GLY A 26 24.35 25.68 -0.05
CA GLY A 26 23.65 26.06 1.18
C GLY A 26 23.56 24.94 2.22
N GLY A 27 23.48 23.69 1.78
CA GLY A 27 23.46 22.51 2.63
C GLY A 27 24.84 21.99 3.06
N LYS A 28 25.92 22.46 2.41
CA LYS A 28 27.29 21.96 2.59
C LYS A 28 27.77 21.99 4.04
N ASN A 29 27.37 23.00 4.81
CA ASN A 29 27.75 23.15 6.22
C ASN A 29 26.64 22.72 7.19
N THR A 30 25.58 22.07 6.70
CA THR A 30 24.42 21.63 7.49
C THR A 30 24.12 20.17 7.18
N ILE A 31 23.06 19.89 6.43
CA ILE A 31 22.57 18.54 6.14
C ILE A 31 23.56 17.73 5.29
N TYR A 32 24.42 18.39 4.52
CA TYR A 32 25.46 17.73 3.71
C TYR A 32 26.85 17.78 4.35
N ALA A 33 26.97 18.14 5.63
CA ALA A 33 28.28 18.26 6.29
C ALA A 33 29.02 16.93 6.43
N SER A 34 28.29 15.81 6.46
CA SER A 34 28.85 14.45 6.52
C SER A 34 29.23 13.88 5.15
N GLN A 35 28.90 14.57 4.05
CA GLN A 35 29.11 14.07 2.70
C GLN A 35 30.54 14.37 2.22
N GLU A 36 31.23 13.35 1.72
CA GLU A 36 32.54 13.54 1.12
C GLU A 36 32.44 14.38 -0.17
N TYR A 37 33.18 15.48 -0.22
CA TYR A 37 33.20 16.38 -1.35
C TYR A 37 34.64 16.77 -1.71
N ASP A 38 35.04 16.44 -2.93
CA ASP A 38 36.31 16.85 -3.51
C ASP A 38 36.06 17.83 -4.66
N PRO A 39 36.47 19.11 -4.53
CA PRO A 39 36.21 20.15 -5.53
C PRO A 39 36.91 19.93 -6.87
N ILE A 40 37.85 18.98 -6.98
CA ILE A 40 38.58 18.68 -8.20
C ILE A 40 37.92 17.53 -8.97
N THR A 41 37.40 16.53 -8.26
CA THR A 41 36.90 15.28 -8.87
C THR A 41 35.38 15.20 -8.93
N THR A 42 34.65 15.93 -8.09
CA THR A 42 33.18 15.89 -8.06
C THR A 42 32.55 17.28 -8.24
N PRO A 43 31.54 17.42 -9.13
CA PRO A 43 30.79 18.66 -9.24
C PRO A 43 29.92 18.84 -7.99
N LEU A 44 29.87 20.04 -7.41
CA LEU A 44 29.16 20.30 -6.14
C LEU A 44 27.69 19.83 -6.11
N LEU A 45 27.01 19.90 -7.27
CA LEU A 45 25.69 19.32 -7.49
C LEU A 45 25.59 17.83 -7.06
N SER A 46 26.63 17.03 -7.31
CA SER A 46 26.61 15.59 -7.04
C SER A 46 26.43 15.27 -5.57
N VAL A 47 26.85 16.16 -4.67
CA VAL A 47 26.66 16.01 -3.22
C VAL A 47 25.19 15.79 -2.87
N MET A 48 24.25 16.44 -3.59
CA MET A 48 22.82 16.21 -3.37
C MET A 48 22.38 14.80 -3.79
N PHE A 49 22.96 14.25 -4.86
CA PHE A 49 22.61 12.92 -5.35
C PHE A 49 23.25 11.82 -4.49
N THR A 50 24.48 12.04 -4.02
CA THR A 50 25.12 11.18 -3.03
C THR A 50 24.37 11.22 -1.70
N ALA A 51 24.01 12.41 -1.21
CA ALA A 51 23.22 12.56 0.02
C ALA A 51 21.83 11.92 -0.08
N ALA A 52 21.19 11.96 -1.25
CA ALA A 52 19.92 11.29 -1.47
C ALA A 52 20.03 9.76 -1.36
N ASN A 53 21.20 9.17 -1.67
CA ASN A 53 21.50 7.76 -1.42
C ASN A 53 21.56 7.42 0.07
N ASP A 54 21.86 8.42 0.92
CA ASP A 54 21.89 8.32 2.38
C ASP A 54 20.61 8.86 3.04
N GLU A 55 19.51 8.99 2.27
CA GLU A 55 18.21 9.54 2.70
C GLU A 55 18.23 11.00 3.19
N ILE A 56 19.29 11.74 2.84
CA ILE A 56 19.44 13.16 3.18
C ILE A 56 18.97 14.02 2.01
N TYR A 57 17.80 14.63 2.18
CA TYR A 57 17.14 15.40 1.13
C TYR A 57 17.19 16.91 1.35
N PRO A 58 17.22 17.72 0.28
CA PRO A 58 17.25 19.18 0.37
C PRO A 58 16.20 19.76 1.31
N TRP A 59 14.95 19.29 1.24
CA TRP A 59 13.86 19.86 2.03
C TRP A 59 14.04 19.67 3.54
N GLN A 60 14.86 18.71 3.98
CA GLN A 60 15.19 18.54 5.40
C GLN A 60 15.93 19.76 5.98
N MET A 61 16.58 20.58 5.14
CA MET A 61 17.15 21.88 5.55
C MET A 61 16.09 22.86 6.08
N PHE A 62 14.83 22.67 5.70
CA PHE A 62 13.69 23.48 6.13
C PHE A 62 12.84 22.80 7.22
N LEU A 63 13.06 21.50 7.47
CA LEU A 63 12.38 20.73 8.52
C LEU A 63 13.13 20.84 9.87
N ASN A 64 14.46 21.00 9.84
CA ASN A 64 15.31 21.04 11.04
C ASN A 64 15.39 22.43 11.71
N GLN A 65 14.29 22.92 12.26
CA GLN A 65 14.38 23.85 13.39
C GLN A 65 14.28 23.17 14.76
N ASN A 66 13.98 21.86 14.86
CA ASN A 66 13.82 21.19 16.16
C ASN A 66 14.16 19.68 16.15
N THR A 67 15.39 19.23 15.87
CA THR A 67 16.01 18.04 16.50
C THR A 67 17.47 17.81 16.04
N PRO A 68 18.40 17.38 16.93
CA PRO A 68 19.74 16.95 16.53
C PRO A 68 19.73 15.46 16.13
N VAL A 69 20.31 15.13 14.98
CA VAL A 69 20.41 13.75 14.47
C VAL A 69 21.75 13.14 14.90
N MET A 70 21.69 12.03 15.64
CA MET A 70 22.84 11.21 16.00
C MET A 70 23.05 10.15 14.91
N ALA A 71 24.20 10.18 14.25
CA ALA A 71 24.68 9.10 13.39
C ALA A 71 25.52 8.13 14.24
N GLN A 72 25.20 6.84 14.22
CA GLN A 72 26.11 5.78 14.67
C GLN A 72 26.52 4.93 13.48
N GLY A 73 27.80 4.99 13.15
CA GLY A 73 28.50 4.00 12.33
C GLY A 73 29.19 2.94 13.20
N PRO A 74 29.66 1.83 12.61
CA PRO A 74 30.12 0.64 13.33
C PRO A 74 31.62 0.71 13.63
N ASP A 75 32.06 0.26 14.81
CA ASP A 75 33.46 -0.03 15.09
C ASP A 75 33.64 -1.48 15.57
N THR A 76 34.35 -2.24 14.74
CA THR A 76 35.05 -3.46 15.12
C THR A 76 36.44 -3.08 15.65
N ASP A 77 36.83 -3.53 16.83
CA ASP A 77 38.21 -3.97 17.06
C ASP A 77 38.39 -4.90 18.27
N LYS A 78 39.23 -5.91 18.08
CA LYS A 78 39.57 -6.97 19.03
C LYS A 78 40.76 -6.57 19.90
N MET A 79 40.73 -6.83 21.22
CA MET A 79 41.83 -7.50 21.96
C MET A 79 41.46 -7.81 23.44
N ASN A 80 41.59 -9.09 23.82
CA ASN A 80 41.63 -9.66 25.18
C ASN A 80 43.09 -9.54 25.75
N PRO A 81 43.50 -9.99 26.98
CA PRO A 81 42.79 -10.71 28.07
C PRO A 81 43.13 -10.27 29.52
N GLU A 82 42.37 -10.73 30.52
CA GLU A 82 42.87 -11.48 31.71
C GLU A 82 41.80 -11.69 32.81
N GLU A 83 41.96 -12.82 33.50
CA GLU A 83 41.07 -13.49 34.45
C GLU A 83 40.94 -12.79 35.82
N THR A 84 39.86 -13.06 36.56
CA THR A 84 39.92 -13.54 37.97
C THR A 84 38.54 -13.97 38.50
N ASP A 85 38.54 -15.15 39.14
CA ASP A 85 37.46 -15.78 39.92
C ASP A 85 37.00 -14.96 41.14
N SER A 86 35.73 -15.11 41.57
CA SER A 86 35.37 -15.73 42.86
C SER A 86 33.87 -15.68 43.18
N ASP A 87 33.39 -16.80 43.76
CA ASP A 87 32.08 -17.10 44.35
C ASP A 87 31.52 -16.12 45.40
N GLY A 88 30.20 -16.19 45.67
CA GLY A 88 29.66 -15.84 47.00
C GLY A 88 28.15 -15.56 47.11
N GLN A 89 27.43 -16.45 47.79
CA GLN A 89 26.00 -16.48 48.17
C GLN A 89 25.49 -15.35 49.10
N GLY A 90 24.15 -15.22 49.21
CA GLY A 90 23.42 -14.82 50.43
C GLY A 90 22.29 -13.80 50.20
N GLU A 91 21.04 -14.23 50.00
CA GLU A 91 19.94 -14.33 51.00
C GLU A 91 19.20 -13.03 51.40
N ILE A 92 17.94 -12.94 50.95
CA ILE A 92 16.67 -12.67 51.65
C ILE A 92 16.67 -11.72 52.86
N GLN A 93 15.86 -10.65 52.79
CA GLN A 93 14.80 -10.40 53.78
C GLN A 93 13.73 -9.39 53.33
N GLU A 94 12.48 -9.85 53.34
CA GLU A 94 11.26 -9.04 53.47
C GLU A 94 11.25 -8.33 54.84
N ASN A 95 10.65 -7.14 54.90
CA ASN A 95 9.64 -6.89 55.92
C ASN A 95 8.66 -5.79 55.52
N THR A 96 7.39 -6.09 55.77
CA THR A 96 6.17 -5.34 55.49
C THR A 96 5.77 -4.37 56.61
N SER A 97 4.93 -3.38 56.24
CA SER A 97 3.85 -2.78 57.07
C SER A 97 4.29 -1.82 58.20
N SER A 98 3.65 -0.71 58.56
CA SER A 98 2.41 0.03 58.25
C SER A 98 2.37 1.23 59.21
N GLY A 99 1.62 2.29 58.91
CA GLY A 99 1.07 3.15 59.98
C GLY A 99 0.94 4.65 59.67
N ASP A 100 -0.27 5.01 59.25
CA ASP A 100 -1.03 6.27 59.26
C ASP A 100 -0.53 7.51 60.04
N ALA A 101 -0.79 8.72 59.50
CA ALA A 101 -1.91 9.60 59.92
C ALA A 101 -1.75 11.09 59.50
N ASP A 102 -2.87 11.65 59.02
CA ASP A 102 -3.43 13.01 59.15
C ASP A 102 -2.75 14.29 58.62
N GLY A 103 -3.58 15.14 57.98
CA GLY A 103 -3.46 16.61 58.07
C GLY A 103 -3.84 17.50 56.87
N ILE A 104 -5.15 17.69 56.61
CA ILE A 104 -5.91 18.97 56.40
C ILE A 104 -5.34 20.10 55.49
N GLY A 105 -6.20 20.63 54.57
CA GLY A 105 -6.37 22.09 54.41
C GLY A 105 -6.78 22.68 53.03
N GLU A 106 -8.03 23.20 52.96
CA GLU A 106 -8.60 24.31 52.15
C GLU A 106 -8.82 24.09 50.62
N GLU A 107 -10.04 24.10 50.03
CA GLU A 107 -11.24 24.97 50.00
C GLU A 107 -11.18 26.25 49.15
N SER A 108 -12.03 26.31 48.10
CA SER A 108 -13.04 27.36 47.79
C SER A 108 -13.73 26.98 46.46
N GLU A 109 -15.02 26.64 46.47
CA GLU A 109 -16.21 27.52 46.29
C GLU A 109 -16.31 28.10 44.86
N THR A 110 -17.43 28.26 44.15
CA THR A 110 -18.89 28.02 44.18
C THR A 110 -19.31 28.45 42.73
N GLU A 111 -20.45 28.17 42.12
CA GLU A 111 -21.83 28.32 42.55
C GLU A 111 -22.76 27.79 41.43
N ALA A 112 -23.97 27.44 41.82
CA ALA A 112 -25.03 26.82 41.03
C ALA A 112 -26.00 27.85 40.44
N GLY A 113 -26.89 27.36 39.56
CA GLY A 113 -28.18 27.97 39.24
C GLY A 113 -28.67 27.46 37.88
N GLU A 114 -29.94 27.15 37.63
CA GLU A 114 -31.13 27.00 38.45
C GLU A 114 -32.18 26.31 37.52
N ALA A 115 -33.18 25.69 38.12
CA ALA A 115 -34.22 24.87 37.48
C ALA A 115 -35.40 25.69 36.91
N SER A 116 -36.25 25.05 36.09
CA SER A 116 -37.73 25.12 36.14
C SER A 116 -38.33 24.26 35.01
N ASP A 117 -39.11 23.23 35.37
CA ASP A 117 -40.58 23.12 35.25
C ASP A 117 -41.08 22.85 33.81
N ALA A 118 -42.13 22.10 33.50
CA ALA A 118 -42.97 21.07 34.12
C ALA A 118 -44.16 20.92 33.13
N LEU A 119 -44.57 19.67 32.80
CA LEU A 119 -45.97 19.23 32.51
C LEU A 119 -46.69 19.85 31.27
N ASP A 120 -47.66 19.27 30.57
CA ASP A 120 -48.39 17.99 30.50
C ASP A 120 -49.45 18.15 29.35
N GLU A 121 -50.08 17.04 28.96
CA GLU A 121 -51.30 16.88 28.14
C GLU A 121 -51.22 17.22 26.63
N GLY A 122 -51.80 16.50 25.67
CA GLY A 122 -52.74 15.39 25.68
C GLY A 122 -53.42 15.33 24.28
N GLU A 123 -53.95 14.15 23.95
CA GLU A 123 -54.98 13.86 22.90
C GLU A 123 -54.60 13.69 21.40
N LYS A 124 -54.80 12.45 20.96
CA LYS A 124 -55.23 11.97 19.62
C LYS A 124 -56.77 12.20 19.47
N PRO A 125 -57.39 12.27 18.26
CA PRO A 125 -57.48 11.09 17.36
C PRO A 125 -57.63 11.35 15.82
N GLU A 126 -57.45 10.25 15.05
CA GLU A 126 -58.19 9.76 13.85
C GLU A 126 -58.72 10.76 12.78
N GLU A 127 -58.75 10.55 11.46
CA GLU A 127 -58.52 9.45 10.51
C GLU A 127 -58.67 10.08 9.08
N LYS A 128 -58.22 9.35 8.03
CA LYS A 128 -58.59 9.42 6.60
C LYS A 128 -57.74 10.24 5.61
N ALA A 129 -56.94 9.46 4.89
CA ALA A 129 -56.76 9.39 3.43
C ALA A 129 -57.19 10.57 2.55
N GLN A 130 -56.24 11.09 1.78
CA GLN A 130 -56.41 11.32 0.34
C GLN A 130 -55.07 11.50 -0.39
N GLU A 131 -54.98 10.87 -1.56
CA GLU A 131 -53.94 11.06 -2.57
C GLU A 131 -53.81 12.54 -2.99
N ASN A 132 -52.57 13.02 -3.16
CA ASN A 132 -52.14 13.60 -4.43
C ASN A 132 -50.65 13.99 -4.40
N THR A 133 -49.94 13.51 -5.42
CA THR A 133 -48.85 14.15 -6.17
C THR A 133 -48.26 15.46 -5.63
N ALA A 134 -46.94 15.49 -5.36
CA ALA A 134 -46.04 16.57 -5.78
C ALA A 134 -44.56 16.25 -5.45
N ASN A 135 -43.78 16.08 -6.51
CA ASN A 135 -42.47 16.67 -6.75
C ASN A 135 -41.77 17.39 -5.55
N MET A 136 -40.67 16.80 -5.06
CA MET A 136 -39.46 17.49 -4.59
C MET A 136 -38.29 16.60 -5.01
N GLY A 137 -37.35 17.02 -5.85
CA GLY A 137 -36.45 18.13 -5.55
C GLY A 137 -35.37 17.64 -4.59
N LEU A 138 -34.54 16.67 -5.00
CA LEU A 138 -33.34 16.29 -4.25
C LEU A 138 -32.15 16.98 -4.89
N GLY A 139 -31.78 18.11 -4.28
CA GLY A 139 -30.50 18.76 -4.51
C GLY A 139 -29.36 17.91 -3.99
N ALA A 140 -28.23 18.04 -4.66
CA ALA A 140 -26.93 17.54 -4.21
C ALA A 140 -26.66 17.95 -2.76
N GLY A 141 -26.72 16.96 -1.87
CA GLY A 141 -26.26 17.05 -0.49
C GLY A 141 -25.25 15.92 -0.30
N ALA A 142 -24.03 16.29 0.05
CA ALA A 142 -22.94 15.37 0.35
C ALA A 142 -23.43 14.25 1.28
N VAL A 143 -23.39 13.02 0.79
CA VAL A 143 -23.56 11.83 1.64
C VAL A 143 -22.27 11.75 2.44
N GLY A 144 -22.31 12.22 3.69
CA GLY A 144 -21.13 12.26 4.55
C GLY A 144 -20.65 10.86 4.90
N ALA A 145 -19.34 10.71 5.10
CA ALA A 145 -18.67 9.45 5.46
C ALA A 145 -19.32 8.69 6.63
N ASP A 146 -20.07 9.38 7.50
CA ASP A 146 -20.82 8.76 8.59
C ASP A 146 -22.04 7.93 8.13
N ALA A 147 -22.64 8.24 6.99
CA ALA A 147 -23.76 7.46 6.43
C ALA A 147 -23.28 6.14 5.81
N LEU A 148 -22.12 6.13 5.15
CA LEU A 148 -21.45 4.90 4.73
C LEU A 148 -20.98 4.06 5.93
N ARG A 149 -20.49 4.70 7.00
CA ARG A 149 -20.08 3.99 8.23
C ARG A 149 -21.27 3.31 8.92
N SER A 150 -22.43 3.97 8.97
CA SER A 150 -23.65 3.39 9.55
C SER A 150 -24.26 2.29 8.68
N ALA A 151 -24.14 2.38 7.35
CA ALA A 151 -24.52 1.29 6.45
C ALA A 151 -23.58 0.08 6.61
N SER A 152 -22.27 0.31 6.71
CA SER A 152 -21.25 -0.72 7.01
C SER A 152 -21.46 -1.39 8.36
N GLU A 153 -21.88 -0.64 9.40
CA GLU A 153 -22.16 -1.21 10.72
C GLU A 153 -23.46 -2.02 10.77
N SER A 154 -24.49 -1.65 9.99
CA SER A 154 -25.73 -2.42 9.91
C SER A 154 -25.64 -3.67 9.02
N LEU A 155 -24.71 -3.70 8.05
CA LEU A 155 -24.45 -4.87 7.19
C LEU A 155 -23.57 -5.94 7.86
N LYS A 156 -22.82 -5.60 8.91
CA LYS A 156 -22.07 -6.57 9.73
C LYS A 156 -22.95 -7.61 10.43
N GLU A 157 -24.24 -7.32 10.61
CA GLU A 157 -25.13 -8.15 11.45
C GLU A 157 -25.99 -9.14 10.62
N GLU A 158 -26.16 -8.96 9.31
CA GLU A 158 -27.04 -9.81 8.48
C GLU A 158 -26.37 -10.65 7.37
N ALA A 159 -25.06 -10.56 7.16
CA ALA A 159 -24.35 -11.41 6.18
C ALA A 159 -23.09 -12.07 6.76
N SER A 160 -23.25 -12.99 7.71
CA SER A 160 -22.17 -13.86 8.16
C SER A 160 -21.99 -15.04 7.18
N PHE A 161 -21.16 -14.86 6.16
CA PHE A 161 -20.50 -16.01 5.54
C PHE A 161 -19.45 -16.50 6.54
N GLU A 162 -19.78 -17.54 7.31
CA GLU A 162 -18.85 -18.08 8.32
C GLU A 162 -17.58 -18.62 7.65
N ARG A 163 -16.51 -17.83 7.74
CA ARG A 163 -15.14 -18.26 7.46
C ARG A 163 -14.72 -19.27 8.53
N LEU A 164 -14.23 -20.44 8.11
CA LEU A 164 -13.71 -21.44 9.04
C LEU A 164 -12.52 -20.85 9.82
N PRO A 165 -12.50 -20.99 11.17
CA PRO A 165 -11.37 -20.51 11.97
C PRO A 165 -10.11 -21.33 11.67
N PRO A 166 -8.92 -20.72 11.68
CA PRO A 166 -7.66 -21.43 11.49
C PRO A 166 -7.47 -22.46 12.62
N LEU A 167 -6.95 -23.64 12.28
CA LEU A 167 -6.72 -24.73 13.24
C LEU A 167 -5.71 -24.35 14.34
N ARG A 168 -4.83 -23.37 14.08
CA ARG A 168 -3.89 -22.77 15.03
C ARG A 168 -3.42 -21.42 14.50
N GLU A 169 -3.09 -20.49 15.41
CA GLU A 169 -2.37 -19.25 15.09
C GLU A 169 -0.96 -19.55 14.56
N SER A 170 -0.53 -18.84 13.51
CA SER A 170 0.83 -18.92 12.98
C SER A 170 1.83 -18.26 13.93
N THR A 171 3.03 -18.84 14.06
CA THR A 171 4.12 -18.18 14.81
C THR A 171 4.75 -17.06 13.98
N HIS A 172 5.36 -16.07 14.65
CA HIS A 172 6.07 -14.96 14.00
C HIS A 172 7.19 -15.44 13.06
N GLU A 173 7.85 -16.55 13.41
CA GLU A 173 8.90 -17.17 12.60
C GLU A 173 8.38 -17.88 11.34
N GLU A 174 7.21 -18.53 11.39
CA GLU A 174 6.54 -19.15 10.21
C GLU A 174 6.02 -18.09 9.22
N TYR A 175 5.71 -16.90 9.73
CA TYR A 175 5.29 -15.75 8.93
C TYR A 175 6.47 -15.10 8.18
N ILE A 176 7.64 -15.01 8.81
CA ILE A 176 8.85 -14.44 8.20
C ILE A 176 9.57 -15.45 7.29
N ASN A 177 9.62 -16.73 7.68
CA ASN A 177 10.30 -17.76 6.91
C ASN A 177 9.29 -18.54 6.06
N HIS A 178 8.86 -18.01 4.90
CA HIS A 178 8.34 -18.68 3.68
C HIS A 178 7.51 -19.99 3.74
N VAL A 179 7.14 -20.47 4.92
CA VAL A 179 6.58 -21.80 5.19
C VAL A 179 5.06 -21.67 5.37
N SER A 180 4.49 -20.48 5.31
CA SER A 180 3.04 -20.31 5.18
C SER A 180 2.51 -20.87 3.85
N ALA A 181 3.30 -20.95 2.77
CA ALA A 181 2.86 -21.68 1.57
C ALA A 181 2.80 -23.22 1.78
N ASP A 182 3.60 -23.75 2.72
CA ASP A 182 3.70 -25.19 3.01
C ASP A 182 2.89 -25.62 4.27
N ILE A 183 2.57 -24.71 5.19
CA ILE A 183 1.69 -24.96 6.35
C ILE A 183 0.20 -24.80 6.00
N TYR A 184 -0.13 -24.02 4.97
CA TYR A 184 -1.49 -23.99 4.42
C TYR A 184 -1.76 -25.14 3.42
N GLY A 185 -0.92 -26.19 3.46
CA GLY A 185 -1.14 -27.49 2.84
C GLY A 185 -1.51 -28.60 3.84
N ASP A 186 -2.59 -28.43 4.62
CA ASP A 186 -3.50 -29.49 5.11
C ASP A 186 -4.51 -28.86 6.10
N ALA A 187 -5.83 -28.88 5.94
CA ALA A 187 -6.73 -29.64 5.09
C ALA A 187 -7.87 -28.72 4.62
N GLY A 188 -8.07 -28.61 3.30
CA GLY A 188 -9.26 -27.97 2.71
C GLY A 188 -9.04 -26.63 2.02
N VAL A 189 -7.87 -26.00 2.14
CA VAL A 189 -7.49 -24.88 1.27
C VAL A 189 -6.88 -25.47 0.01
N ILE A 190 -7.68 -25.50 -1.05
CA ILE A 190 -7.17 -25.72 -2.41
C ILE A 190 -6.11 -24.62 -2.61
N ARG A 191 -4.95 -24.92 -3.22
CA ARG A 191 -4.12 -23.85 -3.80
C ARG A 191 -5.04 -22.99 -4.70
N ALA A 192 -4.54 -21.93 -5.33
CA ALA A 192 -5.04 -21.62 -6.67
C ALA A 192 -4.76 -22.81 -7.63
N ALA A 193 -5.22 -24.03 -7.30
CA ALA A 193 -4.94 -25.28 -7.98
C ALA A 193 -5.75 -25.25 -9.26
N SER A 194 -5.09 -24.70 -10.27
CA SER A 194 -5.42 -24.71 -11.69
C SER A 194 -6.91 -24.49 -11.97
N TYR A 195 -7.37 -23.25 -11.85
CA TYR A 195 -8.48 -22.86 -12.72
C TYR A 195 -7.99 -23.12 -14.17
N PRO A 196 -8.75 -23.86 -15.00
CA PRO A 196 -8.34 -24.17 -16.35
C PRO A 196 -8.56 -22.95 -17.24
N PHE A 197 -7.68 -21.95 -17.12
CA PHE A 197 -7.80 -20.75 -17.91
C PHE A 197 -7.80 -21.08 -19.41
N GLY A 198 -8.59 -20.32 -20.16
CA GLY A 198 -8.73 -20.46 -21.60
C GLY A 198 -7.98 -19.39 -22.35
N THR A 199 -7.53 -19.72 -23.55
CA THR A 199 -7.04 -18.72 -24.50
C THR A 199 -8.21 -17.90 -25.04
N VAL A 200 -8.06 -16.58 -25.04
CA VAL A 200 -9.04 -15.59 -25.50
C VAL A 200 -8.39 -14.63 -26.51
N ASP A 201 -9.21 -13.80 -27.16
CA ASP A 201 -8.75 -12.70 -28.01
C ASP A 201 -8.91 -11.34 -27.30
N ASP A 202 -8.45 -10.26 -27.91
CA ASP A 202 -8.47 -8.92 -27.29
C ASP A 202 -9.87 -8.45 -26.87
N SER A 203 -10.93 -8.87 -27.59
CA SER A 203 -12.31 -8.47 -27.29
C SER A 203 -12.82 -9.02 -25.95
N TYR A 204 -12.16 -10.04 -25.41
CA TYR A 204 -12.42 -10.51 -24.06
C TYR A 204 -12.21 -9.42 -23.00
N PHE A 205 -11.34 -8.44 -23.26
CA PHE A 205 -11.06 -7.37 -22.31
C PHE A 205 -11.97 -6.13 -22.45
N ASP A 206 -12.87 -6.08 -23.45
CA ASP A 206 -13.74 -4.92 -23.77
C ASP A 206 -14.53 -4.36 -22.56
N ASP A 207 -14.85 -5.24 -21.61
CA ASP A 207 -15.57 -4.99 -20.35
C ASP A 207 -14.70 -5.28 -19.10
N ALA A 208 -13.38 -5.11 -19.23
CA ALA A 208 -12.42 -5.25 -18.15
C ALA A 208 -11.94 -3.90 -17.59
N LEU A 209 -11.76 -3.84 -16.28
CA LEU A 209 -11.10 -2.75 -15.56
C LEU A 209 -9.77 -3.22 -14.97
N PHE A 210 -8.68 -2.51 -15.25
CA PHE A 210 -7.37 -2.76 -14.65
C PHE A 210 -7.08 -1.74 -13.55
N ILE A 211 -6.69 -2.21 -12.37
CA ILE A 211 -6.32 -1.39 -11.21
C ILE A 211 -4.86 -1.71 -10.84
N GLY A 212 -3.96 -0.71 -10.86
CA GLY A 212 -2.57 -0.98 -10.52
C GLY A 212 -1.62 0.20 -10.46
N ASP A 213 -0.35 -0.12 -10.25
CA ASP A 213 0.72 0.86 -10.11
C ASP A 213 1.44 1.17 -11.43
N SER A 214 2.66 1.70 -11.36
CA SER A 214 3.53 1.97 -12.51
C SER A 214 3.71 0.79 -13.46
N ARG A 215 3.59 -0.46 -12.98
CA ARG A 215 3.71 -1.65 -13.80
C ARG A 215 2.52 -1.83 -14.74
N LEU A 216 1.30 -1.54 -14.27
CA LEU A 216 0.12 -1.53 -15.14
C LEU A 216 0.03 -0.25 -15.99
N VAL A 217 0.62 0.87 -15.53
CA VAL A 217 0.85 2.02 -16.43
C VAL A 217 1.72 1.59 -17.61
N GLY A 218 2.78 0.81 -17.37
CA GLY A 218 3.60 0.23 -18.44
C GLY A 218 2.78 -0.64 -19.40
N LEU A 219 1.93 -1.53 -18.88
CA LEU A 219 1.04 -2.35 -19.70
C LEU A 219 0.09 -1.49 -20.57
N LYS A 220 -0.52 -0.45 -19.97
CA LYS A 220 -1.41 0.50 -20.65
C LYS A 220 -0.72 1.27 -21.77
N GLU A 221 0.49 1.78 -21.51
CA GLU A 221 1.20 2.69 -22.41
C GLU A 221 1.95 1.97 -23.54
N TYR A 222 2.42 0.74 -23.29
CA TYR A 222 3.29 0.03 -24.23
C TYR A 222 2.62 -1.15 -24.94
N THR A 223 1.32 -1.35 -24.73
CA THR A 223 0.50 -2.31 -25.48
C THR A 223 -0.76 -1.63 -26.00
N ASP A 224 -1.44 -2.29 -26.93
CA ASP A 224 -2.77 -1.93 -27.46
C ASP A 224 -3.93 -2.42 -26.57
N LEU A 225 -3.65 -3.00 -25.38
CA LEU A 225 -4.70 -3.46 -24.47
C LEU A 225 -5.60 -2.31 -23.97
N SER A 226 -5.09 -1.08 -23.97
CA SER A 226 -5.87 0.13 -23.66
C SER A 226 -6.91 0.51 -24.72
N GLU A 227 -6.88 -0.11 -25.90
CA GLU A 227 -7.97 -0.01 -26.89
C GLU A 227 -9.16 -0.91 -26.52
N HIS A 228 -8.93 -1.89 -25.64
CA HIS A 228 -9.91 -2.90 -25.22
C HIS A 228 -10.27 -2.83 -23.74
N ALA A 229 -9.51 -2.16 -22.86
CA ALA A 229 -9.82 -2.14 -21.43
C ALA A 229 -9.68 -0.75 -20.82
N ASP A 230 -10.40 -0.52 -19.72
CA ASP A 230 -10.24 0.69 -18.91
C ASP A 230 -9.16 0.49 -17.85
N PHE A 231 -8.43 1.56 -17.53
CA PHE A 231 -7.27 1.52 -16.64
C PHE A 231 -7.33 2.59 -15.55
N CYS A 232 -7.55 2.15 -14.31
CA CYS A 232 -7.36 2.90 -13.08
C CYS A 232 -5.96 2.60 -12.50
N CYS A 233 -4.92 3.12 -13.16
CA CYS A 233 -3.53 2.91 -12.73
C CYS A 233 -2.72 4.22 -12.65
N GLU A 234 -1.86 4.31 -11.64
CA GLU A 234 -0.98 5.47 -11.40
C GLU A 234 0.41 5.04 -10.91
N THR A 235 1.45 5.82 -11.25
CA THR A 235 2.86 5.40 -11.07
C THR A 235 3.21 4.99 -9.63
N SER A 236 2.63 5.63 -8.63
CA SER A 236 2.88 5.34 -7.21
C SER A 236 1.62 4.89 -6.47
N LEU A 237 0.66 4.29 -7.19
CA LEU A 237 -0.56 3.80 -6.59
C LEU A 237 -0.23 2.74 -5.53
N THR A 238 -0.97 2.81 -4.43
CA THR A 238 -0.90 1.85 -3.33
C THR A 238 -2.27 1.26 -3.09
N ILE A 239 -2.36 0.03 -2.57
CA ILE A 239 -3.62 -0.60 -2.16
C ILE A 239 -4.41 0.26 -1.18
N TYR A 240 -3.73 1.02 -0.31
CA TYR A 240 -4.35 1.97 0.62
C TYR A 240 -5.11 3.11 -0.04
N LYS A 241 -4.82 3.40 -1.31
CA LYS A 241 -5.42 4.49 -2.08
C LYS A 241 -6.20 4.00 -3.30
N ALA A 242 -6.22 2.70 -3.56
CA ALA A 242 -6.74 2.13 -4.80
C ALA A 242 -8.19 2.57 -5.11
N LEU A 243 -9.03 2.69 -4.08
CA LEU A 243 -10.43 3.10 -4.22
C LEU A 243 -10.65 4.62 -4.18
N GLU A 244 -9.69 5.38 -3.64
CA GLU A 244 -9.83 6.83 -3.38
C GLU A 244 -9.12 7.69 -4.43
N GLU A 245 -8.10 7.15 -5.09
CA GLU A 245 -7.33 7.87 -6.10
C GLU A 245 -8.23 8.26 -7.28
N LYS A 246 -8.02 9.47 -7.81
CA LYS A 246 -8.81 10.00 -8.92
C LYS A 246 -8.01 9.91 -10.21
N PHE A 247 -8.35 8.93 -11.04
CA PHE A 247 -7.73 8.69 -12.33
C PHE A 247 -8.24 9.66 -13.39
N SER A 248 -7.35 10.12 -14.27
CA SER A 248 -7.74 10.97 -15.39
C SER A 248 -8.79 10.28 -16.25
N ASP A 249 -9.82 11.02 -16.65
CA ASP A 249 -10.89 10.60 -17.56
C ASP A 249 -11.89 9.55 -17.04
N ILE A 250 -11.56 8.80 -15.98
CA ILE A 250 -12.42 7.74 -15.41
C ILE A 250 -12.97 8.12 -14.02
N GLY A 251 -12.27 8.92 -13.22
CA GLY A 251 -12.66 9.21 -11.83
C GLY A 251 -12.04 8.24 -10.84
N THR A 252 -12.70 7.98 -9.71
CA THR A 252 -12.27 6.94 -8.75
C THR A 252 -12.70 5.55 -9.22
N VAL A 253 -12.18 4.48 -8.61
CA VAL A 253 -12.63 3.11 -8.93
C VAL A 253 -14.14 2.94 -8.73
N PRO A 254 -14.75 3.34 -7.59
CA PRO A 254 -16.20 3.27 -7.45
C PRO A 254 -16.97 4.09 -8.50
N GLU A 255 -16.49 5.29 -8.86
CA GLU A 255 -17.09 6.09 -9.94
C GLU A 255 -16.98 5.37 -11.30
N ALA A 256 -15.89 4.66 -11.56
CA ALA A 256 -15.73 3.85 -12.78
C ALA A 256 -16.80 2.76 -12.86
N LEU A 257 -16.93 1.98 -11.78
CA LEU A 257 -17.89 0.87 -11.67
C LEU A 257 -19.35 1.35 -11.76
N GLU A 258 -19.66 2.55 -11.25
CA GLU A 258 -21.01 3.14 -11.41
C GLU A 258 -21.33 3.51 -12.87
N ASN A 259 -20.32 3.85 -13.68
CA ASN A 259 -20.50 4.39 -15.02
C ASN A 259 -20.48 3.34 -16.14
N LYS A 260 -19.93 2.15 -15.89
CA LYS A 260 -19.81 1.07 -16.87
C LYS A 260 -19.86 -0.28 -16.15
N ASP A 261 -20.65 -1.21 -16.69
CA ASP A 261 -20.73 -2.58 -16.17
C ASP A 261 -19.44 -3.33 -16.55
N TYR A 262 -18.59 -3.62 -15.58
CA TYR A 262 -17.38 -4.43 -15.79
C TYR A 262 -17.62 -5.86 -15.35
N THR A 263 -17.43 -6.83 -16.25
CA THR A 263 -17.54 -8.25 -15.87
C THR A 263 -16.24 -8.79 -15.32
N LYS A 264 -15.12 -8.06 -15.48
CA LYS A 264 -13.77 -8.48 -15.07
C LYS A 264 -12.99 -7.31 -14.48
N ILE A 265 -12.36 -7.54 -13.34
CA ILE A 265 -11.52 -6.55 -12.67
C ILE A 265 -10.15 -7.17 -12.41
N TYR A 266 -9.11 -6.65 -13.06
CA TYR A 266 -7.72 -7.08 -12.88
C TYR A 266 -7.01 -6.17 -11.88
N MET A 267 -6.28 -6.74 -10.93
CA MET A 267 -5.57 -5.98 -9.91
C MET A 267 -4.11 -6.41 -9.78
N MET A 268 -3.18 -5.46 -9.91
CA MET A 268 -1.77 -5.64 -9.55
C MET A 268 -1.28 -4.47 -8.72
N LEU A 269 -1.21 -4.69 -7.41
CA LEU A 269 -0.72 -3.74 -6.41
C LEU A 269 0.05 -4.51 -5.34
N GLY A 270 1.01 -3.85 -4.70
CA GLY A 270 1.72 -4.46 -3.59
C GLY A 270 3.21 -4.17 -3.54
N ILE A 271 3.83 -3.67 -4.61
CA ILE A 271 5.26 -3.36 -4.55
C ILE A 271 5.56 -2.08 -3.76
N ASN A 272 4.71 -1.06 -3.89
CA ASN A 272 4.92 0.24 -3.26
C ASN A 272 4.72 0.20 -1.74
N GLU A 273 4.07 -0.84 -1.25
CA GLU A 273 3.88 -1.11 0.16
C GLU A 273 5.09 -1.81 0.77
N LEU A 274 6.08 -2.31 -0.01
CA LEU A 274 7.15 -3.17 0.56
C LEU A 274 7.92 -2.47 1.68
N GLY A 275 8.06 -1.15 1.60
CA GLY A 275 8.67 -0.32 2.65
C GLY A 275 7.69 0.25 3.68
N ARG A 276 6.44 -0.20 3.74
CA ARG A 276 5.38 0.39 4.57
C ARG A 276 4.46 -0.66 5.17
N GLY A 277 4.18 -0.53 6.47
CA GLY A 277 3.27 -1.43 7.20
C GLY A 277 3.81 -2.85 7.32
N THR A 278 3.05 -3.71 8.00
CA THR A 278 3.33 -5.15 8.04
C THR A 278 2.59 -5.88 6.91
N THR A 279 2.92 -7.15 6.65
CA THR A 279 2.13 -7.96 5.70
C THR A 279 0.69 -8.15 6.20
N GLU A 280 0.43 -8.15 7.51
CA GLU A 280 -0.93 -8.19 8.06
C GLU A 280 -1.70 -6.92 7.70
N ASP A 281 -1.12 -5.73 7.88
CA ASP A 281 -1.76 -4.47 7.52
C ASP A 281 -2.04 -4.40 6.01
N PHE A 282 -1.06 -4.84 5.21
CA PHE A 282 -1.19 -4.96 3.77
C PHE A 282 -2.34 -5.90 3.39
N MET A 283 -2.39 -7.10 3.97
CA MET A 283 -3.43 -8.09 3.67
C MET A 283 -4.81 -7.67 4.14
N ALA A 284 -4.92 -7.03 5.31
CA ALA A 284 -6.18 -6.49 5.80
C ALA A 284 -6.74 -5.47 4.82
N LYS A 285 -5.91 -4.53 4.35
CA LYS A 285 -6.33 -3.53 3.37
C LYS A 285 -6.62 -4.14 2.00
N TYR A 286 -5.82 -5.09 1.54
CA TYR A 286 -6.06 -5.78 0.27
C TYR A 286 -7.41 -6.52 0.27
N THR A 287 -7.70 -7.21 1.38
CA THR A 287 -8.98 -7.90 1.57
C THR A 287 -10.15 -6.91 1.57
N GLU A 288 -10.03 -5.79 2.30
CA GLU A 288 -11.05 -4.72 2.31
C GLU A 288 -11.34 -4.19 0.90
N VAL A 289 -10.30 -3.96 0.10
CA VAL A 289 -10.48 -3.50 -1.29
C VAL A 289 -11.19 -4.55 -2.13
N VAL A 290 -10.76 -5.82 -2.06
CA VAL A 290 -11.40 -6.92 -2.81
C VAL A 290 -12.86 -7.11 -2.40
N ASP A 291 -13.16 -7.09 -1.10
CA ASP A 291 -14.53 -7.21 -0.60
C ASP A 291 -15.39 -6.03 -1.07
N THR A 292 -14.86 -4.80 -1.04
CA THR A 292 -15.57 -3.62 -1.56
C THR A 292 -15.88 -3.76 -3.05
N LEU A 293 -14.93 -4.24 -3.86
CA LEU A 293 -15.16 -4.47 -5.28
C LEU A 293 -16.24 -5.52 -5.53
N ARG A 294 -16.30 -6.57 -4.71
CA ARG A 294 -17.37 -7.58 -4.78
C ARG A 294 -18.74 -7.07 -4.35
N GLU A 295 -18.77 -6.13 -3.40
CA GLU A 295 -20.03 -5.49 -3.01
C GLU A 295 -20.56 -4.58 -4.12
N LEU A 296 -19.67 -3.86 -4.80
CA LEU A 296 -20.02 -2.96 -5.90
C LEU A 296 -20.38 -3.73 -7.18
N GLU A 297 -19.64 -4.79 -7.49
CA GLU A 297 -19.78 -5.61 -8.70
C GLU A 297 -19.86 -7.11 -8.35
N PRO A 298 -21.01 -7.59 -7.83
CA PRO A 298 -21.13 -8.94 -7.28
C PRO A 298 -20.98 -10.07 -8.29
N ASP A 299 -21.24 -9.79 -9.56
CA ASP A 299 -21.14 -10.77 -10.66
C ASP A 299 -19.79 -10.71 -11.38
N ALA A 300 -18.98 -9.67 -11.14
CA ALA A 300 -17.69 -9.52 -11.78
C ALA A 300 -16.67 -10.53 -11.27
N LYS A 301 -15.80 -10.98 -12.18
CA LYS A 301 -14.64 -11.79 -11.83
C LYS A 301 -13.49 -10.87 -11.45
N ILE A 302 -12.95 -11.05 -10.25
CA ILE A 302 -11.75 -10.33 -9.79
C ILE A 302 -10.54 -11.22 -10.05
N ILE A 303 -9.57 -10.72 -10.79
CA ILE A 303 -8.33 -11.41 -11.13
C ILE A 303 -7.18 -10.68 -10.45
N ILE A 304 -6.68 -11.28 -9.38
CA ILE A 304 -5.50 -10.81 -8.64
C ILE A 304 -4.26 -11.28 -9.38
N MET A 305 -3.46 -10.34 -9.84
CA MET A 305 -2.19 -10.61 -10.50
C MET A 305 -1.07 -10.59 -9.46
N GLY A 306 -0.22 -11.62 -9.46
CA GLY A 306 0.99 -11.65 -8.66
C GLY A 306 1.83 -10.39 -8.88
N ILE A 307 2.35 -9.83 -7.79
CA ILE A 307 3.31 -8.73 -7.83
C ILE A 307 4.54 -9.24 -8.58
N MET A 308 4.93 -8.54 -9.64
CA MET A 308 6.13 -8.91 -10.41
C MET A 308 7.39 -8.82 -9.56
N HIS A 309 8.26 -9.81 -9.72
CA HIS A 309 9.59 -9.84 -9.14
C HIS A 309 10.45 -8.66 -9.61
N VAL A 310 11.52 -8.42 -8.88
CA VAL A 310 12.64 -7.55 -9.26
C VAL A 310 13.81 -8.41 -9.75
N SER A 311 14.81 -7.79 -10.37
CA SER A 311 15.99 -8.54 -10.83
C SER A 311 16.75 -9.17 -9.65
N GLY A 312 17.59 -10.17 -9.93
CA GLY A 312 18.42 -10.80 -8.91
C GLY A 312 19.38 -9.81 -8.24
N GLN A 313 19.94 -8.89 -9.01
CA GLN A 313 20.78 -7.82 -8.47
C GLN A 313 20.02 -6.95 -7.45
N LYS A 314 18.80 -6.50 -7.79
CA LYS A 314 17.98 -5.70 -6.86
C LYS A 314 17.58 -6.49 -5.63
N SER A 315 17.13 -7.74 -5.83
CA SER A 315 16.73 -8.62 -4.74
C SER A 315 17.85 -8.91 -3.75
N SER A 316 19.10 -9.02 -4.22
CA SER A 316 20.26 -9.30 -3.36
C SER A 316 20.82 -8.07 -2.65
N SER A 317 20.54 -6.87 -3.14
CA SER A 317 21.13 -5.62 -2.63
C SER A 317 20.17 -4.74 -1.83
N ASP A 318 18.85 -4.93 -1.96
CA ASP A 318 17.84 -4.11 -1.29
C ASP A 318 17.11 -4.88 -0.19
N ALA A 319 17.15 -4.35 1.05
CA ALA A 319 16.51 -4.99 2.19
C ALA A 319 14.97 -4.96 2.15
N ILE A 320 14.40 -4.04 1.36
CA ILE A 320 12.97 -3.78 1.31
C ILE A 320 12.39 -4.36 0.01
N PHE A 321 12.94 -3.95 -1.13
CA PHE A 321 12.45 -4.29 -2.46
C PHE A 321 13.19 -5.52 -3.00
N ASN A 322 12.85 -6.70 -2.47
CA ASN A 322 13.42 -7.97 -2.87
C ASN A 322 12.37 -9.06 -3.11
N ASN A 323 12.79 -10.13 -3.81
CA ASN A 323 11.89 -11.21 -4.22
C ASN A 323 11.41 -12.05 -3.03
N GLY A 324 12.14 -12.08 -1.91
CA GLY A 324 11.66 -12.72 -0.67
C GLY A 324 10.40 -12.03 -0.14
N ASN A 325 10.45 -10.71 0.04
CA ASN A 325 9.31 -9.93 0.50
C ASN A 325 8.14 -9.93 -0.51
N ILE A 326 8.45 -9.90 -1.82
CA ILE A 326 7.42 -10.02 -2.88
C ILE A 326 6.72 -11.38 -2.81
N ASN A 327 7.49 -12.47 -2.69
CA ASN A 327 6.94 -13.82 -2.55
C ASN A 327 6.04 -13.96 -1.32
N ALA A 328 6.42 -13.38 -0.18
CA ALA A 328 5.59 -13.39 1.01
C ALA A 328 4.21 -12.76 0.75
N ARG A 329 4.17 -11.66 0.00
CA ARG A 329 2.91 -10.98 -0.37
C ARG A 329 2.12 -11.71 -1.43
N ASN A 330 2.77 -12.23 -2.46
CA ASN A 330 2.13 -13.04 -3.50
C ASN A 330 1.47 -14.27 -2.89
N ASN A 331 2.17 -14.97 -1.99
CA ASN A 331 1.60 -16.10 -1.25
C ASN A 331 0.37 -15.67 -0.44
N ALA A 332 0.41 -14.51 0.20
CA ALA A 332 -0.70 -14.01 1.01
C ALA A 332 -1.91 -13.60 0.16
N ILE A 333 -1.75 -12.79 -0.90
CA ILE A 333 -2.87 -12.36 -1.77
C ILE A 333 -3.46 -13.53 -2.57
N ALA A 334 -2.65 -14.55 -2.91
CA ALA A 334 -3.13 -15.75 -3.57
C ALA A 334 -4.16 -16.52 -2.71
N THR A 335 -4.13 -16.37 -1.37
CA THR A 335 -5.12 -16.99 -0.48
C THR A 335 -6.53 -16.40 -0.60
N LEU A 336 -6.70 -15.26 -1.27
CA LEU A 336 -8.00 -14.65 -1.53
C LEU A 336 -8.75 -15.33 -2.69
N ALA A 337 -8.05 -16.09 -3.55
CA ALA A 337 -8.66 -16.74 -4.68
C ALA A 337 -9.57 -17.91 -4.25
N ASP A 338 -10.80 -17.93 -4.78
CA ASP A 338 -11.78 -19.00 -4.59
C ASP A 338 -12.05 -19.81 -5.87
N ASN A 339 -11.43 -19.40 -6.99
CA ASN A 339 -11.61 -19.95 -8.35
C ASN A 339 -13.08 -19.96 -8.82
N LYS A 340 -13.89 -19.04 -8.32
CA LYS A 340 -15.29 -18.84 -8.72
C LYS A 340 -15.55 -17.40 -9.07
N ASN A 341 -15.18 -16.49 -8.18
CA ASN A 341 -15.32 -15.05 -8.36
C ASN A 341 -14.00 -14.32 -8.18
N ILE A 342 -13.07 -14.87 -7.38
CA ILE A 342 -11.72 -14.34 -7.21
C ILE A 342 -10.73 -15.37 -7.75
N PHE A 343 -9.89 -14.94 -8.69
CA PHE A 343 -8.87 -15.74 -9.33
C PHE A 343 -7.49 -15.14 -9.05
N TYR A 344 -6.46 -15.99 -9.07
CA TYR A 344 -5.08 -15.56 -8.97
C TYR A 344 -4.31 -16.03 -10.21
N ILE A 345 -3.52 -15.13 -10.80
CA ILE A 345 -2.61 -15.45 -11.90
C ILE A 345 -1.20 -14.96 -11.57
N ASP A 346 -0.19 -15.77 -11.88
CA ASP A 346 1.20 -15.43 -11.61
C ASP A 346 1.93 -15.01 -12.89
N VAL A 347 1.94 -13.72 -13.17
CA VAL A 347 2.64 -13.17 -14.35
C VAL A 347 4.16 -13.38 -14.30
N ASN A 348 4.73 -13.75 -13.14
CA ASN A 348 6.15 -14.03 -13.02
C ASN A 348 6.60 -15.19 -13.91
N GLU A 349 5.68 -16.09 -14.29
CA GLU A 349 5.93 -17.20 -15.21
C GLU A 349 6.50 -16.78 -16.57
N VAL A 350 6.20 -15.56 -17.04
CA VAL A 350 6.62 -15.08 -18.36
C VAL A 350 7.66 -13.96 -18.31
N VAL A 351 7.86 -13.34 -17.16
CA VAL A 351 8.82 -12.24 -16.99
C VAL A 351 10.09 -12.64 -16.24
N CYS A 352 10.06 -13.75 -15.49
CA CYS A 352 11.22 -14.22 -14.76
C CYS A 352 12.16 -15.11 -15.60
N ASP A 353 13.40 -15.18 -15.18
CA ASP A 353 14.41 -16.13 -15.66
C ASP A 353 14.32 -17.50 -14.95
N GLU A 354 15.25 -18.39 -15.27
CA GLU A 354 15.31 -19.75 -14.69
C GLU A 354 15.62 -19.75 -13.18
N GLU A 355 16.16 -18.65 -12.64
CA GLU A 355 16.43 -18.48 -11.21
C GLU A 355 15.24 -17.88 -10.46
N GLY A 356 14.16 -17.55 -11.17
CA GLY A 356 12.95 -16.96 -10.61
C GLY A 356 13.09 -15.46 -10.33
N ASN A 357 14.06 -14.77 -10.92
CA ASN A 357 14.19 -13.32 -10.82
C ASN A 357 13.64 -12.65 -12.07
N LEU A 358 13.24 -11.37 -12.00
CA LEU A 358 12.92 -10.60 -13.21
C LEU A 358 14.12 -10.65 -14.15
N ASN A 359 13.89 -11.12 -15.38
CA ASN A 359 14.95 -11.30 -16.36
C ASN A 359 15.67 -9.96 -16.61
N GLU A 360 16.99 -9.95 -16.43
CA GLU A 360 17.81 -8.74 -16.53
C GLU A 360 17.75 -8.09 -17.93
N GLU A 361 17.48 -8.86 -18.99
CA GLU A 361 17.30 -8.32 -20.35
C GLU A 361 15.95 -7.62 -20.53
N TYR A 362 15.02 -7.78 -19.59
CA TYR A 362 13.68 -7.22 -19.67
C TYR A 362 13.53 -5.92 -18.87
N THR A 363 14.56 -5.48 -18.16
CA THR A 363 14.51 -4.29 -17.29
C THR A 363 15.77 -3.44 -17.44
N PHE A 364 15.65 -2.13 -17.23
CA PHE A 364 16.79 -1.21 -17.16
C PHE A 364 17.09 -0.78 -15.72
N ASP A 365 16.04 -0.57 -14.92
CA ASP A 365 16.13 -0.08 -13.55
C ASP A 365 15.94 -1.18 -12.50
N GLN A 366 15.97 -2.45 -12.94
CA GLN A 366 15.84 -3.66 -12.13
C GLN A 366 14.44 -3.88 -11.51
N ILE A 367 13.46 -3.04 -11.85
CA ILE A 367 12.11 -3.04 -11.26
C ILE A 367 11.04 -3.08 -12.36
N HIS A 368 11.11 -2.16 -13.34
CA HIS A 368 10.11 -2.01 -14.38
C HIS A 368 10.51 -2.76 -15.65
N LEU A 369 9.52 -3.29 -16.35
CA LEU A 369 9.70 -3.84 -17.68
C LEU A 369 10.07 -2.74 -18.67
N LEU A 370 10.99 -3.05 -19.59
CA LEU A 370 11.16 -2.29 -20.82
C LEU A 370 9.83 -2.30 -21.59
N GLY A 371 9.48 -1.18 -22.23
CA GLY A 371 8.20 -1.03 -22.92
C GLY A 371 7.83 -2.22 -23.81
N ALA A 372 8.77 -2.64 -24.68
CA ALA A 372 8.60 -3.78 -25.59
C ALA A 372 8.43 -5.16 -24.93
N ARG A 373 8.58 -5.27 -23.59
CA ARG A 373 8.40 -6.52 -22.85
C ARG A 373 7.03 -6.62 -22.19
N ASN A 374 6.23 -5.55 -22.19
CA ASN A 374 4.84 -5.60 -21.71
C ASN A 374 3.96 -6.53 -22.58
N ASP A 375 4.33 -6.77 -23.84
CA ASP A 375 3.69 -7.76 -24.70
C ASP A 375 3.71 -9.18 -24.11
N LEU A 376 4.71 -9.52 -23.30
CA LEU A 376 4.76 -10.82 -22.60
C LEU A 376 3.62 -10.94 -21.60
N VAL A 377 3.37 -9.87 -20.83
CA VAL A 377 2.27 -9.82 -19.85
C VAL A 377 0.93 -9.82 -20.58
N LYS A 378 0.77 -9.06 -21.68
CA LYS A 378 -0.44 -9.09 -22.50
C LYS A 378 -0.71 -10.50 -23.04
N GLN A 379 0.29 -11.16 -23.60
CA GLN A 379 0.15 -12.52 -24.13
C GLN A 379 -0.23 -13.52 -23.03
N PHE A 380 0.38 -13.40 -21.85
CA PHE A 380 0.01 -14.21 -20.70
C PHE A 380 -1.46 -13.99 -20.29
N LEU A 381 -1.93 -12.75 -20.27
CA LEU A 381 -3.34 -12.44 -19.99
C LEU A 381 -4.29 -13.06 -21.03
N LEU A 382 -3.95 -13.01 -22.32
CA LEU A 382 -4.71 -13.66 -23.39
C LEU A 382 -4.76 -15.18 -23.24
N GLU A 383 -3.74 -15.79 -22.65
CA GLU A 383 -3.70 -17.22 -22.34
C GLU A 383 -4.43 -17.57 -21.03
N HIS A 384 -4.76 -16.56 -20.21
CA HIS A 384 -5.34 -16.70 -18.88
C HIS A 384 -6.76 -16.12 -18.75
N GLY A 385 -7.60 -16.35 -19.76
CA GLY A 385 -9.02 -15.97 -19.74
C GLY A 385 -9.86 -16.86 -18.81
N VAL A 386 -10.77 -16.25 -18.06
CA VAL A 386 -11.80 -16.90 -17.24
C VAL A 386 -13.04 -17.11 -18.11
N THR A 387 -13.18 -18.30 -18.69
CA THR A 387 -14.16 -18.59 -19.75
C THR A 387 -15.40 -19.38 -19.29
N GLU A 388 -15.46 -19.78 -18.02
CA GLU A 388 -16.57 -20.52 -17.41
C GLU A 388 -17.11 -19.86 -16.14
#